data_AF-A0A7C6TKZ7-F1
#
_entry.id   AF-A0A7C6TKZ7-F1
#
_cell.length_a   1.000
_cell.length_b   1.000
_cell.length_c   1.000
_cell.angle_alpha   90.00
_cell.angle_beta   90.00
_cell.angle_gamma   90.00
#
_symmetry.space_group_name_H-M   'P 1'
#
loop_
_entity.id
_entity.type
_entity.pdbx_description
1 polymer ?
#
loop_
_entity_poly.entity_id
_entity_poly.type
_entity_poly.pdbx_seq_one_letter_code
_entity_poly.pdbx_strand_id
1 'polypeptide(L)'
;HGWVDEVTLLLDAGLAEGKTASRAIGYAQIQRHLAGELTAAEAKEETTIRTRQFARRQDTWFRRDPRIRWIDGSAADAEQNLATALDVLNGH
;
A
#
# COMPACT_ATOMS: atom_id res chain seq x y z
N HIS A 1 13.31 13.69 7.84
CA HIS A 1 12.82 13.38 6.48
C HIS A 1 11.31 13.25 6.56
N GLY A 2 10.57 14.17 5.95
CA GLY A 2 9.12 14.22 6.04
C GLY A 2 8.47 13.33 4.99
N TRP A 3 7.28 12.81 5.29
CA TRP A 3 6.44 12.05 4.36
C TRP A 3 6.24 12.76 3.00
N VAL A 4 6.21 14.11 3.00
CA VAL A 4 6.12 14.92 1.79
C VAL A 4 7.39 14.81 0.94
N ASP A 5 8.58 14.84 1.55
CA ASP A 5 9.86 14.71 0.83
C ASP A 5 9.99 13.32 0.19
N GLU A 6 9.56 12.28 0.91
CA GLU A 6 9.64 10.89 0.46
C GLU A 6 8.73 10.62 -0.74
N VAL A 7 7.50 11.18 -0.73
CA VAL A 7 6.59 11.05 -1.87
C VAL A 7 7.00 11.96 -3.03
N THR A 8 7.65 13.10 -2.77
CA THR A 8 8.22 13.96 -3.83
C THR A 8 9.38 13.26 -4.54
N LEU A 9 10.23 12.54 -3.82
CA LEU A 9 11.31 11.72 -4.39
C LEU A 9 10.77 10.58 -5.28
N LEU A 10 9.67 9.96 -4.87
CA LEU A 10 8.99 8.95 -5.68
C LEU A 10 8.30 9.54 -6.92
N LEU A 11 7.81 10.79 -6.84
CA LEU A 11 7.27 11.54 -7.97
C LEU A 11 8.33 11.83 -9.03
N ASP A 12 9.51 12.31 -8.62
CA ASP A 12 10.64 12.62 -9.51
C ASP A 12 11.26 11.37 -10.15
N ALA A 13 11.09 10.19 -9.52
CA ALA A 13 11.55 8.91 -10.05
C ALA A 13 10.66 8.32 -11.17
N GLY A 14 9.73 9.09 -11.73
CA GLY A 14 8.96 8.72 -12.93
C GLY A 14 7.64 7.98 -12.66
N LEU A 15 7.23 7.81 -11.40
CA LEU A 15 5.90 7.25 -11.08
C LEU A 15 4.74 8.13 -11.59
N ALA A 16 4.99 9.42 -11.83
CA ALA A 16 4.01 10.37 -12.37
C ALA A 16 3.58 10.07 -13.82
N GLU A 17 4.40 9.34 -14.59
CA GLU A 17 4.15 9.08 -16.02
C GLU A 17 3.11 7.97 -16.26
N GLY A 18 2.81 7.18 -15.24
CA GLY A 18 1.76 6.16 -15.28
C GLY A 18 0.37 6.73 -15.01
N LYS A 19 -0.55 6.67 -15.99
CA LYS A 19 -1.96 7.10 -15.86
C LYS A 19 -2.71 6.52 -14.64
N THR A 20 -2.27 5.36 -14.15
CA THR A 20 -2.80 4.67 -12.97
C THR A 20 -2.06 5.06 -11.69
N ALA A 21 -0.74 5.28 -11.77
CA ALA A 21 0.12 5.62 -10.65
C ALA A 21 -0.14 7.05 -10.15
N SER A 22 -0.38 8.01 -11.05
CA SER A 22 -0.78 9.38 -10.69
C SER A 22 -2.13 9.47 -9.97
N ARG A 23 -2.98 8.42 -10.09
CA ARG A 23 -4.27 8.29 -9.38
C ARG A 23 -4.19 7.40 -8.14
N ALA A 24 -3.01 6.87 -7.82
CA ALA A 24 -2.83 6.05 -6.64
C ALA A 24 -3.08 6.85 -5.36
N ILE A 25 -3.45 6.14 -4.29
CA ILE A 25 -3.63 6.71 -2.96
C ILE A 25 -2.30 7.34 -2.52
N GLY A 26 -2.35 8.57 -1.97
CA GLY A 26 -1.18 9.39 -1.66
C GLY A 26 -0.91 10.44 -2.74
N TYR A 27 -0.81 10.03 -4.00
CA TYR A 27 -0.53 10.93 -5.12
C TYR A 27 -1.65 11.94 -5.36
N ALA A 28 -2.90 11.46 -5.41
CA ALA A 28 -4.06 12.32 -5.58
C ALA A 28 -4.22 13.32 -4.42
N GLN A 29 -3.82 12.96 -3.20
CA GLN A 29 -3.88 13.85 -2.03
C GLN A 29 -2.81 14.93 -2.09
N ILE A 30 -1.59 14.58 -2.52
CA ILE A 30 -0.50 15.54 -2.68
C ILE A 30 -0.75 16.50 -3.85
N GLN A 31 -1.28 16.01 -4.99
CA GLN A 31 -1.69 16.88 -6.09
C GLN A 31 -2.69 17.95 -5.65
N ARG A 32 -3.69 17.54 -4.85
CA ARG A 32 -4.69 18.47 -4.28
C ARG A 32 -4.08 19.43 -3.26
N HIS A 33 -3.10 18.97 -2.47
CA HIS A 33 -2.33 19.87 -1.58
C HIS A 33 -1.55 20.92 -2.37
N LEU A 34 -0.83 20.51 -3.43
CA LEU A 34 -0.06 21.41 -4.29
C LEU A 34 -0.96 22.38 -5.08
N ALA A 35 -2.19 21.98 -5.39
CA ALA A 35 -3.21 22.85 -5.99
C ALA A 35 -3.86 23.81 -4.96
N GLY A 36 -3.50 23.73 -3.67
CA GLY A 36 -4.07 24.56 -2.61
C GLY A 36 -5.46 24.13 -2.15
N GLU A 37 -5.97 22.97 -2.60
CA GLU A 37 -7.29 22.46 -2.23
C GLU A 37 -7.31 21.76 -0.86
N LEU A 38 -6.15 21.34 -0.37
CA LEU A 38 -5.96 20.70 0.93
C LEU A 38 -4.74 21.28 1.63
N THR A 39 -4.77 21.33 2.95
CA THR A 39 -3.56 21.47 3.78
C THR A 39 -2.76 20.16 3.78
N ALA A 40 -1.47 20.25 4.14
CA ALA A 40 -0.62 19.06 4.27
C ALA A 40 -1.17 18.05 5.32
N ALA A 41 -1.79 18.56 6.38
CA ALA A 41 -2.39 17.74 7.42
C ALA A 41 -3.62 16.98 6.92
N GLU A 42 -4.51 17.65 6.17
CA GLU A 42 -5.68 17.01 5.56
C GLU A 42 -5.28 15.98 4.50
N ALA A 43 -4.27 16.28 3.68
CA ALA A 43 -3.74 15.33 2.70
C ALA A 43 -3.18 14.07 3.37
N LYS A 44 -2.50 14.20 4.51
CA LYS A 44 -1.99 13.09 5.32
C LYS A 44 -3.12 12.24 5.92
N GLU A 45 -4.12 12.90 6.51
CA GLU A 45 -5.26 12.21 7.10
C GLU A 45 -6.06 11.47 6.03
N GLU A 46 -6.35 12.11 4.89
CA GLU A 46 -7.07 11.49 3.79
C GLU A 46 -6.31 10.29 3.22
N THR A 47 -4.99 10.40 3.05
CA THR A 47 -4.14 9.29 2.59
C THR A 47 -4.22 8.11 3.56
N THR A 48 -4.13 8.39 4.86
CA THR A 48 -4.17 7.37 5.91
C THR A 48 -5.51 6.63 5.88
N ILE A 49 -6.63 7.36 5.84
CA ILE A 49 -7.97 6.77 5.78
C ILE A 49 -8.13 5.90 4.53
N ARG A 50 -7.77 6.43 3.35
CA ARG A 50 -7.91 5.70 2.08
C ARG A 50 -7.05 4.44 2.05
N THR A 51 -5.84 4.48 2.61
CA THR A 51 -4.96 3.32 2.72
C THR A 51 -5.58 2.22 3.59
N ARG A 52 -6.13 2.58 4.75
CA ARG A 52 -6.84 1.61 5.62
C ARG A 52 -8.04 0.98 4.92
N GLN A 53 -8.84 1.79 4.21
CA GLN A 53 -9.98 1.30 3.45
C GLN A 53 -9.56 0.36 2.31
N PHE A 54 -8.46 0.69 1.62
CA PHE A 54 -7.90 -0.15 0.56
C PHE A 54 -7.42 -1.50 1.11
N ALA A 55 -6.66 -1.50 2.21
CA ALA A 55 -6.22 -2.72 2.89
C ALA A 55 -7.40 -3.61 3.31
N ARG A 56 -8.47 -3.03 3.87
CA ARG A 56 -9.70 -3.77 4.22
C ARG A 56 -10.39 -4.39 3.00
N ARG A 57 -10.42 -3.68 1.87
CA ARG A 57 -10.96 -4.22 0.61
C ARG A 57 -10.10 -5.37 0.08
N GLN A 58 -8.78 -5.25 0.14
CA GLN A 58 -7.87 -6.31 -0.23
C GLN A 58 -8.08 -7.56 0.64
N ASP A 59 -8.10 -7.41 1.97
CA ASP A 59 -8.38 -8.53 2.89
C ASP A 59 -9.72 -9.21 2.57
N THR A 60 -10.78 -8.42 2.37
CA THR A 60 -12.11 -8.95 1.99
C THR A 60 -12.06 -9.71 0.66
N TRP A 61 -11.33 -9.20 -0.33
CA TRP A 61 -11.24 -9.82 -1.65
C TRP A 61 -10.45 -11.14 -1.60
N PHE A 62 -9.30 -11.14 -0.93
CA PHE A 62 -8.47 -12.33 -0.77
C PHE A 62 -9.13 -13.40 0.11
N ARG A 63 -9.86 -13.04 1.17
CA ARG A 63 -10.57 -14.01 2.03
C ARG A 63 -11.63 -14.82 1.30
N ARG A 64 -12.13 -14.31 0.16
CA ARG A 64 -13.13 -15.00 -0.67
C ARG A 64 -12.52 -16.04 -1.60
N ASP A 65 -11.21 -16.03 -1.81
CA ASP A 65 -10.53 -16.99 -2.67
C ASP A 65 -10.00 -18.18 -1.84
N PRO A 66 -10.63 -19.37 -1.94
CA PRO A 66 -10.22 -20.53 -1.15
C PRO A 66 -8.86 -21.09 -1.57
N ARG A 67 -8.28 -20.65 -2.69
CA ARG A 67 -6.95 -21.07 -3.15
C ARG A 67 -5.83 -20.37 -2.39
N ILE A 68 -6.12 -19.29 -1.67
CA ILE A 68 -5.12 -18.49 -0.98
C ILE A 68 -4.72 -19.18 0.32
N ARG A 69 -3.41 -19.41 0.46
CA ARG A 69 -2.78 -19.86 1.69
C ARG A 69 -2.25 -18.64 2.44
N TRP A 70 -2.74 -18.43 3.65
CA TRP A 70 -2.39 -17.29 4.47
C TRP A 70 -1.13 -17.60 5.29
N ILE A 71 -0.18 -16.67 5.29
CA ILE A 71 1.01 -16.71 6.13
C ILE A 71 0.89 -15.55 7.12
N ASP A 72 1.07 -15.84 8.41
CA ASP A 72 1.00 -14.82 9.45
C ASP A 72 2.28 -13.99 9.49
N GLY A 73 2.25 -12.82 8.86
CA GLY A 73 3.36 -11.87 8.88
C GLY A 73 3.59 -11.19 10.24
N SER A 74 2.71 -11.40 11.23
CA SER A 74 2.91 -10.90 12.61
C SER A 74 3.73 -11.86 13.48
N ALA A 75 3.91 -13.11 13.03
CA ALA A 75 4.84 -14.03 13.67
C ALA A 75 6.26 -13.46 13.53
N ALA A 76 6.95 -13.30 14.64
CA ALA A 76 8.32 -12.78 14.70
C ALA A 76 9.37 -13.74 14.07
N ASP A 77 8.91 -14.80 13.42
CA ASP A 77 9.73 -15.88 12.90
C ASP A 77 9.65 -15.90 11.36
N ALA A 78 10.55 -15.13 10.76
CA ALA A 78 10.69 -15.08 9.31
C ALA A 78 11.11 -16.44 8.71
N GLU A 79 11.79 -17.27 9.49
CA GLU A 79 12.24 -18.60 9.09
C GLU A 79 11.04 -19.57 9.00
N GLN A 80 10.14 -19.53 9.99
CA GLN A 80 8.88 -20.27 9.96
C GLN A 80 7.98 -19.85 8.79
N ASN A 81 7.93 -18.55 8.48
CA ASN A 81 7.18 -18.03 7.34
C ASN A 81 7.77 -18.51 6.00
N LEU A 82 9.10 -18.56 5.88
CA LEU A 82 9.77 -19.10 4.71
C LEU A 82 9.50 -20.60 4.54
N ALA A 83 9.60 -21.38 5.62
CA ALA A 83 9.30 -22.81 5.60
C ALA A 83 7.85 -23.08 5.15
N THR A 84 6.89 -22.31 5.67
CA THR A 84 5.47 -22.40 5.28
C THR A 84 5.27 -22.06 3.81
N ALA A 85 5.95 -21.03 3.29
CA ALA A 85 5.88 -20.67 1.88
C ALA A 85 6.44 -21.77 0.97
N LEU A 86 7.56 -22.39 1.35
CA LEU A 86 8.16 -23.49 0.58
C LEU A 86 7.27 -24.74 0.57
N ASP A 87 6.63 -25.06 1.69
CA ASP A 87 5.68 -26.19 1.79
C ASP A 87 4.50 -26.04 0.82
N VAL A 88 3.89 -24.84 0.81
CA VAL A 88 2.80 -24.48 -0.12
C VAL A 88 3.22 -24.59 -1.58
N LEU A 89 4.46 -24.19 -1.92
CA LEU A 89 4.98 -24.27 -3.29
C LEU A 89 5.28 -25.70 -3.73
N ASN A 90 5.70 -26.56 -2.80
CA ASN A 90 6.05 -27.95 -3.07
C ASN A 90 4.83 -28.90 -3.07
N GLY A 91 3.64 -28.39 -2.70
CA GLY A 91 2.38 -29.11 -2.83
C GLY A 91 2.11 -30.14 -1.73
N HIS A 92 2.76 -29.99 -0.57
CA HIS A 92 2.45 -30.75 0.64
C HIS A 92 1.42 -30.03 1.52
#